data_AF-A0A3D1KHQ4-F1
#
_entry.id   AF-A0A3D1KHQ4-F1
#
_cell.length_a   1.000
_cell.length_b   1.000
_cell.length_c   1.000
_cell.angle_alpha   90.00
_cell.angle_beta   90.00
_cell.angle_gamma   90.00
#
_symmetry.space_group_name_H-M   'P 1'
#
loop_
_entity.id
_entity.type
_entity.pdbx_description
1 polymer ?
#
loop_
_entity_poly.entity_id
_entity_poly.type
_entity_poly.pdbx_seq_one_letter_code
_entity_poly.pdbx_strand_id
1 'polypeptide(L)'
;MGALKDCKIIKKQTKTAIVFEGLFEGKTFLGVDYESPCDYIKKYWDAYKEIYPNGGASLNGNIFECIIYTLLYRENIKPFYTQARVTYVPNIVYDAILYNQSQPVSLSLKTSLRERYKQADLEAVALKYVHRRSKCHLLTISPEEAAVANEKIAKGEIIGLDSVIDCTTSQIDKLIADLKNLTFEEAESKPAVTGNIVK
;
A
#
# COMPACT_ATOMS: atom_id res chain seq x y z
N MET A 1 -15.49 -4.33 19.45
CA MET A 1 -14.94 -4.76 18.15
C MET A 1 -14.61 -3.49 17.39
N GLY A 2 -13.43 -3.39 16.78
CA GLY A 2 -12.93 -2.12 16.25
C GLY A 2 -13.29 -1.87 14.77
N ALA A 3 -13.33 -0.60 14.38
CA ALA A 3 -13.71 -0.14 13.04
C ALA A 3 -12.87 -0.78 11.91
N LEU A 4 -11.60 -1.13 12.16
CA LEU A 4 -10.76 -1.80 11.17
C LEU A 4 -11.33 -3.17 10.76
N LYS A 5 -11.86 -3.91 11.73
CA LYS A 5 -12.47 -5.22 11.48
C LYS A 5 -13.84 -5.07 10.81
N ASP A 6 -14.62 -4.10 11.25
CA ASP A 6 -15.95 -3.83 10.70
C ASP A 6 -15.88 -3.39 9.23
N CYS A 7 -14.83 -2.65 8.87
CA CYS A 7 -14.54 -2.25 7.49
C CYS A 7 -13.78 -3.31 6.67
N LYS A 8 -13.56 -4.51 7.23
CA LYS A 8 -12.81 -5.63 6.62
C LYS A 8 -11.37 -5.30 6.21
N ILE A 9 -10.75 -4.26 6.79
CA ILE A 9 -9.33 -3.92 6.58
C ILE A 9 -8.43 -4.97 7.27
N ILE A 10 -8.88 -5.50 8.41
CA ILE A 10 -8.22 -6.60 9.11
C ILE A 10 -9.19 -7.77 9.32
N LYS A 11 -8.66 -9.01 9.33
CA LYS A 11 -9.47 -10.22 9.57
C LYS A 11 -9.75 -10.49 11.06
N LYS A 12 -8.81 -10.13 11.93
CA LYS A 12 -8.87 -10.34 13.38
C LYS A 12 -8.18 -9.20 14.11
N GLN A 13 -8.53 -8.99 15.37
CA GLN A 13 -7.84 -8.00 16.21
C GLN A 13 -6.37 -8.41 16.36
N THR A 14 -5.46 -7.47 16.13
CA THR A 14 -4.01 -7.62 16.31
C THR A 14 -3.49 -6.57 17.27
N LYS A 15 -2.25 -6.71 17.75
CA LYS A 15 -1.57 -5.66 18.52
C LYS A 15 -1.55 -4.33 17.75
N THR A 16 -1.27 -4.37 16.45
CA THR A 16 -1.31 -3.19 15.58
C THR A 16 -2.69 -2.54 15.57
N ALA A 17 -3.76 -3.33 15.45
CA ALA A 17 -5.12 -2.80 15.43
C ALA A 17 -5.47 -2.08 16.75
N ILE A 18 -5.11 -2.69 17.89
CA ILE A 18 -5.33 -2.08 19.21
C ILE A 18 -4.58 -0.75 19.32
N VAL A 19 -3.31 -0.70 18.88
CA VAL A 19 -2.52 0.53 18.90
C VAL A 19 -3.14 1.59 17.99
N PHE A 20 -3.44 1.24 16.73
CA PHE A 20 -3.96 2.17 15.74
C PHE A 20 -5.33 2.74 16.13
N GLU A 21 -6.25 1.91 16.61
CA GLU A 21 -7.58 2.33 17.04
C GLU A 21 -7.55 3.12 18.35
N GLY A 22 -6.46 3.04 19.11
CA GLY A 22 -6.24 3.81 20.34
C GLY A 22 -5.55 5.16 20.14
N LEU A 23 -5.17 5.53 18.91
CA LEU A 23 -4.43 6.79 18.66
C LEU A 23 -5.27 8.05 18.89
N PHE A 24 -6.59 7.97 18.69
CA PHE A 24 -7.51 9.09 18.86
C PHE A 24 -8.66 8.69 19.78
N GLU A 25 -8.67 9.23 20.99
CA GLU A 25 -9.67 8.89 21.99
C GLU A 25 -11.10 9.20 21.51
N GLY A 26 -12.00 8.23 21.64
CA GLY A 26 -13.41 8.37 21.26
C GLY A 26 -13.67 8.46 19.75
N LYS A 27 -12.64 8.37 18.90
CA LYS A 27 -12.77 8.44 17.44
C LYS A 27 -12.26 7.16 16.79
N THR A 28 -12.97 6.72 15.75
CA THR A 28 -12.44 5.75 14.79
C THR A 28 -11.82 6.50 13.61
N PHE A 29 -11.10 5.82 12.74
CA PHE A 29 -10.52 6.44 11.55
C PHE A 29 -11.56 7.07 10.59
N LEU A 30 -12.83 6.66 10.71
CA LEU A 30 -13.94 7.26 9.96
C LEU A 30 -14.31 8.66 10.47
N GLY A 31 -14.01 8.97 11.73
CA GLY A 31 -14.33 10.24 12.39
C GLY A 31 -13.13 11.18 12.59
N VAL A 32 -11.96 10.82 12.04
CA VAL A 32 -10.80 11.72 12.02
C VAL A 32 -10.91 12.65 10.82
N ASP A 33 -10.95 13.95 11.11
CA ASP A 33 -10.96 15.01 10.12
C ASP A 33 -9.54 15.25 9.60
N TYR A 34 -9.41 15.48 8.30
CA TYR A 34 -8.15 15.77 7.62
C TYR A 34 -8.38 16.60 6.36
N GLU A 35 -7.37 17.39 5.97
CA GLU A 35 -7.48 18.32 4.84
C GLU A 35 -7.00 17.73 3.51
N SER A 36 -6.00 16.84 3.58
CA SER A 36 -5.44 16.13 2.43
C SER A 36 -4.92 14.75 2.82
N PRO A 37 -4.71 13.83 1.85
CA PRO A 37 -4.05 12.56 2.12
C PRO A 37 -2.73 12.66 2.89
N CYS A 38 -1.91 13.67 2.57
CA CYS A 38 -0.67 13.97 3.28
C CYS A 38 -0.94 14.39 4.74
N ASP A 39 -1.93 15.24 5.00
CA ASP A 39 -2.34 15.60 6.37
C ASP A 39 -2.81 14.37 7.15
N TYR A 40 -3.61 13.50 6.54
CA TYR A 40 -4.06 12.26 7.17
C TYR A 40 -2.89 11.38 7.62
N ILE A 41 -1.91 11.16 6.74
CA ILE A 41 -0.74 10.34 7.06
C ILE A 41 0.07 10.98 8.18
N LYS A 42 0.36 12.29 8.09
CA LYS A 42 1.11 13.02 9.12
C LYS A 42 0.42 12.94 10.48
N LYS A 43 -0.87 13.27 10.53
CA LYS A 43 -1.68 13.25 11.75
C LYS A 43 -1.63 11.89 12.45
N TYR A 44 -1.81 10.80 11.71
CA TYR A 44 -1.74 9.46 12.28
C TYR A 44 -0.32 9.05 12.68
N TRP A 45 0.67 9.36 11.84
CA TRP A 45 2.05 8.98 12.09
C TRP A 45 2.63 9.71 13.30
N ASP A 46 2.36 11.01 13.42
CA ASP A 46 2.81 11.85 14.52
C ASP A 46 2.15 11.43 15.83
N ALA A 47 0.83 11.20 15.84
CA ALA A 47 0.12 10.67 17.02
C ALA A 47 0.70 9.32 17.47
N TYR A 48 1.01 8.43 16.53
CA TYR A 48 1.69 7.17 16.84
C TYR A 48 3.09 7.39 17.42
N LYS A 49 3.87 8.31 16.86
CA LYS A 49 5.25 8.59 17.30
C LYS A 49 5.33 9.35 18.62
N GLU A 50 4.31 10.11 18.98
CA GLU A 50 4.21 10.72 20.30
C GLU A 50 4.06 9.66 21.41
N ILE A 51 3.20 8.65 21.19
CA ILE A 51 2.97 7.57 22.16
C ILE A 51 4.09 6.52 22.11
N TYR A 52 4.64 6.24 20.93
CA TYR A 52 5.65 5.21 20.69
C TYR A 52 6.88 5.76 19.95
N PRO A 53 7.65 6.69 20.57
CA PRO A 53 8.80 7.32 19.92
C PRO A 53 9.85 6.29 19.49
N ASN A 54 10.08 5.28 20.34
CA ASN A 54 11.00 4.16 20.11
C ASN A 54 10.27 2.88 19.66
N GLY A 55 9.12 3.01 18.96
CA GLY A 55 8.38 1.88 18.42
C GLY A 55 9.27 0.96 17.57
N GLY A 56 9.18 -0.35 17.80
CA GLY A 56 9.98 -1.34 17.09
C GLY A 56 9.70 -1.35 15.57
N ALA A 57 10.69 -1.75 14.77
CA ALA A 57 10.62 -1.70 13.30
C ALA A 57 9.38 -2.43 12.73
N SER A 58 9.01 -3.59 13.29
CA SER A 58 7.81 -4.32 12.87
C SER A 58 6.51 -3.57 13.18
N LEU A 59 6.39 -2.97 14.38
CA LEU A 59 5.20 -2.19 14.73
C LEU A 59 5.09 -0.94 13.86
N ASN A 60 6.21 -0.24 13.64
CA ASN A 60 6.28 0.92 12.75
C ASN A 60 5.78 0.59 11.34
N GLY A 61 6.25 -0.52 10.76
CA GLY A 61 5.79 -1.00 9.46
C GLY A 61 4.29 -1.27 9.44
N ASN A 62 3.81 -2.07 10.39
CA ASN A 62 2.39 -2.44 10.44
C ASN A 62 1.46 -1.24 10.67
N ILE A 63 1.88 -0.24 11.47
CA ILE A 63 1.12 0.99 11.66
C ILE A 63 1.08 1.80 10.37
N PHE A 64 2.22 1.94 9.69
CA PHE A 64 2.25 2.62 8.40
C PHE A 64 1.33 1.94 7.37
N GLU A 65 1.31 0.61 7.30
CA GLU A 65 0.35 -0.12 6.46
C GLU A 65 -1.10 0.21 6.82
N CYS A 66 -1.46 0.20 8.12
CA CYS A 66 -2.81 0.54 8.57
C CYS A 66 -3.20 1.97 8.18
N ILE A 67 -2.28 2.93 8.29
CA ILE A 67 -2.51 4.32 7.86
C ILE A 67 -2.85 4.34 6.37
N ILE A 68 -2.08 3.68 5.52
CA ILE A 68 -2.34 3.67 4.07
C ILE A 68 -3.65 2.95 3.73
N TYR A 69 -3.94 1.79 4.33
CA TYR A 69 -5.18 1.07 4.03
C TYR A 69 -6.42 1.84 4.46
N THR A 70 -6.36 2.51 5.62
CA THR A 70 -7.47 3.35 6.09
C THR A 70 -7.61 4.62 5.26
N LEU A 71 -6.51 5.22 4.80
CA LEU A 71 -6.54 6.32 3.84
C LEU A 71 -7.24 5.91 2.54
N LEU A 72 -6.85 4.79 1.91
CA LEU A 72 -7.50 4.28 0.70
C LEU A 72 -9.01 4.10 0.90
N TYR A 73 -9.39 3.53 2.07
CA TYR A 73 -10.80 3.38 2.42
C TYR A 73 -11.52 4.72 2.56
N ARG A 74 -10.93 5.69 3.25
CA ARG A 74 -11.50 7.04 3.47
C ARG A 74 -11.64 7.82 2.18
N GLU A 75 -10.71 7.63 1.25
CA GLU A 75 -10.71 8.22 -0.08
C GLU A 75 -11.64 7.50 -1.08
N ASN A 76 -12.37 6.48 -0.62
CA ASN A 76 -13.27 5.62 -1.41
C ASN A 76 -12.56 4.89 -2.57
N ILE A 77 -11.27 4.60 -2.41
CA ILE A 77 -10.47 3.83 -3.36
C ILE A 77 -10.63 2.35 -3.01
N LYS A 78 -11.55 1.67 -3.68
CA LYS A 78 -11.93 0.28 -3.43
C LYS A 78 -12.44 -0.40 -4.71
N PRO A 79 -12.40 -1.75 -4.79
CA PRO A 79 -11.79 -2.68 -3.84
C PRO A 79 -10.26 -2.64 -3.93
N PHE A 80 -9.59 -3.01 -2.83
CA PHE A 80 -8.16 -3.29 -2.80
C PHE A 80 -7.91 -4.53 -1.95
N TYR A 81 -6.83 -5.25 -2.27
CA TYR A 81 -6.42 -6.47 -1.59
C TYR A 81 -5.20 -6.18 -0.73
N THR A 82 -5.25 -6.45 0.56
CA THR A 82 -4.09 -6.35 1.47
C THR A 82 -3.39 -7.70 1.58
N GLN A 83 -2.06 -7.73 1.70
CA GLN A 83 -1.28 -8.96 1.84
C GLN A 83 -1.65 -9.98 0.74
N ALA A 84 -1.71 -9.48 -0.49
CA ALA A 84 -2.30 -10.14 -1.64
C ALA A 84 -1.32 -11.08 -2.32
N ARG A 85 -1.84 -12.19 -2.84
CA ARG A 85 -1.11 -13.09 -3.76
C ARG A 85 -1.74 -12.97 -5.13
N VAL A 86 -0.93 -12.67 -6.14
CA VAL A 86 -1.38 -12.56 -7.53
C VAL A 86 -1.17 -13.91 -8.20
N THR A 87 -2.20 -14.41 -8.88
CA THR A 87 -2.12 -15.67 -9.64
C THR A 87 -0.98 -15.60 -10.65
N TYR A 88 -0.23 -16.70 -10.81
CA TYR A 88 0.97 -16.80 -11.65
C TYR A 88 2.19 -15.98 -11.19
N VAL A 89 2.11 -15.30 -10.05
CA VAL A 89 3.28 -14.71 -9.38
C VAL A 89 3.59 -15.56 -8.13
N PRO A 90 4.47 -16.57 -8.25
CA PRO A 90 4.72 -17.49 -7.14
C PRO A 90 5.49 -16.80 -6.01
N ASN A 91 5.18 -17.21 -4.78
CA ASN A 91 5.95 -16.89 -3.56
C ASN A 91 6.11 -15.40 -3.21
N ILE A 92 5.32 -14.50 -3.81
CA ILE A 92 5.29 -13.09 -3.44
C ILE A 92 3.98 -12.77 -2.72
N VAL A 93 4.07 -11.95 -1.68
CA VAL A 93 2.94 -11.36 -0.97
C VAL A 93 3.09 -9.85 -1.07
N TYR A 94 2.15 -9.23 -1.76
CA TYR A 94 2.13 -7.78 -1.97
C TYR A 94 1.40 -7.09 -0.82
N ASP A 95 1.90 -5.94 -0.36
CA ASP A 95 1.27 -5.18 0.72
C ASP A 95 -0.14 -4.74 0.32
N ALA A 96 -0.29 -4.07 -0.84
CA ALA A 96 -1.59 -3.83 -1.44
C ALA A 96 -1.61 -3.96 -2.97
N ILE A 97 -2.69 -4.58 -3.49
CA ILE A 97 -3.03 -4.60 -4.92
C ILE A 97 -4.40 -3.94 -5.11
N LEU A 98 -4.45 -2.92 -5.96
CA LEU A 98 -5.68 -2.37 -6.51
C LEU A 98 -5.86 -2.94 -7.91
N TYR A 99 -6.82 -3.86 -8.05
CA TYR A 99 -7.00 -4.61 -9.28
C TYR A 99 -7.95 -3.88 -10.23
N ASN A 100 -7.52 -3.79 -11.48
CA ASN A 100 -8.42 -3.71 -12.62
C ASN A 100 -7.79 -4.50 -13.76
N GLN A 101 -8.60 -5.03 -14.67
CA GLN A 101 -8.12 -5.89 -15.74
C GLN A 101 -7.06 -5.22 -16.63
N SER A 102 -7.12 -3.89 -16.78
CA SER A 102 -6.30 -3.15 -17.73
C SER A 102 -4.88 -2.83 -17.23
N GLN A 103 -4.78 -2.38 -15.98
CA GLN A 103 -3.62 -1.78 -15.32
C GLN A 103 -3.82 -1.89 -13.79
N PRO A 104 -3.50 -3.06 -13.20
CA PRO A 104 -3.45 -3.18 -11.76
C PRO A 104 -2.42 -2.23 -11.16
N VAL A 105 -2.66 -1.77 -9.94
CA VAL A 105 -1.70 -0.97 -9.19
C VAL A 105 -1.21 -1.76 -7.98
N SER A 106 0.10 -1.84 -7.80
CA SER A 106 0.74 -2.40 -6.61
C SER A 106 1.32 -1.29 -5.76
N LEU A 107 1.04 -1.33 -4.47
CA LEU A 107 1.64 -0.45 -3.48
C LEU A 107 2.48 -1.31 -2.53
N SER A 108 3.80 -1.12 -2.56
CA SER A 108 4.72 -1.66 -1.56
C SER A 108 4.93 -0.61 -0.48
N LEU A 109 4.88 -0.98 0.80
CA LEU A 109 4.83 -0.02 1.92
C LEU A 109 6.06 -0.22 2.83
N LYS A 110 6.91 0.80 2.94
CA LYS A 110 8.11 0.73 3.81
C LYS A 110 8.38 2.05 4.49
N THR A 111 8.47 2.04 5.82
CA THR A 111 8.82 3.24 6.59
C THR A 111 10.21 3.79 6.25
N SER A 112 11.15 2.87 5.96
CA SER A 112 12.50 3.16 5.45
C SER A 112 12.84 2.13 4.37
N LEU A 113 13.66 2.51 3.40
CA LEU A 113 14.00 1.70 2.25
C LEU A 113 15.29 0.93 2.48
N ARG A 114 16.40 1.58 2.88
CA ARG A 114 17.75 0.97 2.90
C ARG A 114 18.01 0.15 1.63
N GLU A 115 18.39 -1.12 1.72
CA GLU A 115 18.49 -2.05 0.59
C GLU A 115 17.14 -2.69 0.17
N ARG A 116 16.09 -2.55 0.98
CA ARG A 116 14.79 -3.21 0.81
C ARG A 116 13.97 -2.66 -0.37
N TYR A 117 14.35 -1.52 -0.95
CA TYR A 117 13.78 -1.09 -2.23
C TYR A 117 14.06 -2.13 -3.34
N LYS A 118 15.17 -2.88 -3.25
CA LYS A 118 15.50 -3.95 -4.21
C LYS A 118 14.48 -5.08 -4.18
N GLN A 119 13.93 -5.38 -3.01
CA GLN A 119 12.87 -6.39 -2.88
C GLN A 119 11.59 -5.89 -3.56
N ALA A 120 11.17 -4.66 -3.28
CA ALA A 120 10.01 -4.05 -3.93
C ALA A 120 10.19 -3.95 -5.46
N ASP A 121 11.42 -3.70 -5.93
CA ASP A 121 11.73 -3.70 -7.36
C ASP A 121 11.57 -5.09 -8.00
N LEU A 122 12.09 -6.14 -7.36
CA LEU A 122 11.92 -7.53 -7.84
C LEU A 122 10.46 -7.97 -7.81
N GLU A 123 9.71 -7.60 -6.77
CA GLU A 123 8.27 -7.84 -6.67
C GLU A 123 7.50 -7.15 -7.80
N ALA A 124 7.87 -5.92 -8.12
CA ALA A 124 7.28 -5.15 -9.20
C ALA A 124 7.61 -5.73 -10.58
N VAL A 125 8.86 -6.17 -10.81
CA VAL A 125 9.25 -6.91 -12.01
C VAL A 125 8.40 -8.18 -12.16
N ALA A 126 8.27 -8.97 -11.09
CA ALA A 126 7.47 -10.19 -11.09
C ALA A 126 5.99 -9.92 -11.42
N LEU A 127 5.42 -8.83 -10.88
CA LEU A 127 4.05 -8.44 -11.22
C LEU A 127 3.92 -8.08 -12.69
N LYS A 128 4.89 -7.32 -13.24
CA LYS A 128 4.89 -6.90 -14.65
C LYS A 128 5.09 -8.07 -15.63
N TYR A 129 5.59 -9.23 -15.19
CA TYR A 129 5.60 -10.43 -16.03
C TYR A 129 4.19 -10.99 -16.28
N VAL A 130 3.28 -10.85 -15.30
CA VAL A 130 1.89 -11.33 -15.43
C VAL A 130 0.96 -10.20 -15.90
N HIS A 131 1.14 -9.01 -15.35
CA HIS A 131 0.37 -7.81 -15.65
C HIS A 131 1.30 -6.73 -16.21
N ARG A 132 1.63 -6.83 -17.50
CA ARG A 132 2.63 -5.97 -18.17
C ARG A 132 2.41 -4.47 -18.02
N ARG A 133 1.16 -4.03 -17.92
CA ARG A 133 0.78 -2.61 -17.76
C ARG A 133 0.66 -2.16 -16.31
N SER A 134 0.90 -3.04 -15.33
CA SER A 134 0.76 -2.71 -13.91
C SER A 134 1.61 -1.50 -13.52
N LYS A 135 1.09 -0.70 -12.59
CA LYS A 135 1.79 0.41 -11.97
C LYS A 135 2.27 0.01 -10.59
N CYS A 136 3.56 0.11 -10.33
CA CYS A 136 4.16 -0.37 -9.09
C CYS A 136 4.79 0.82 -8.34
N HIS A 137 4.22 1.18 -7.21
CA HIS A 137 4.68 2.30 -6.39
C HIS A 137 5.20 1.80 -5.04
N LEU A 138 6.34 2.34 -4.61
CA LEU A 138 6.88 2.10 -3.27
C LEU A 138 6.62 3.34 -2.42
N LEU A 139 5.78 3.21 -1.39
CA LEU A 139 5.43 4.31 -0.49
C LEU A 139 6.35 4.27 0.73
N THR A 140 6.84 5.45 1.12
CA THR A 140 7.70 5.61 2.28
C THR A 140 7.48 6.95 2.97
N ILE A 141 7.93 7.04 4.22
CA ILE A 141 7.96 8.27 5.03
C ILE A 141 9.39 8.76 5.25
N SER A 142 10.35 8.24 4.47
CA SER A 142 11.76 8.64 4.48
C SER A 142 12.05 9.45 3.21
N PRO A 143 11.95 10.79 3.24
CA PRO A 143 12.01 11.64 2.04
C PRO A 143 13.35 11.54 1.31
N GLU A 144 14.47 11.45 2.05
CA GLU A 144 15.81 11.33 1.46
C GLU A 144 15.96 10.00 0.70
N GLU A 145 15.49 8.90 1.30
CA GLU A 145 15.55 7.58 0.66
C GLU A 145 14.61 7.51 -0.56
N ALA A 146 13.46 8.18 -0.51
CA ALA A 146 12.56 8.31 -1.66
C ALA A 146 13.22 9.05 -2.82
N ALA A 147 13.89 10.18 -2.54
CA ALA A 147 14.60 10.96 -3.55
C ALA A 147 15.70 10.15 -4.22
N VAL A 148 16.55 9.48 -3.42
CA VAL A 148 17.63 8.61 -3.94
C VAL A 148 17.08 7.46 -4.78
N ALA A 149 15.99 6.82 -4.35
CA ALA A 149 15.39 5.73 -5.12
C ALA A 149 14.79 6.22 -6.45
N ASN A 150 14.14 7.39 -6.48
CA ASN A 150 13.65 7.96 -7.74
C ASN A 150 14.79 8.38 -8.68
N GLU A 151 15.91 8.86 -8.17
CA GLU A 151 17.11 9.12 -9.00
C GLU A 151 17.60 7.83 -9.67
N LYS A 152 17.61 6.71 -8.92
CA LYS A 152 17.96 5.38 -9.47
C LYS A 152 16.96 4.90 -10.52
N ILE A 153 15.66 5.16 -10.34
CA ILE A 153 14.65 4.89 -11.37
C ILE A 153 14.97 5.70 -12.64
N ALA A 154 15.25 7.00 -12.51
CA ALA A 154 15.57 7.87 -13.65
C ALA A 154 16.85 7.43 -14.39
N LYS A 155 17.82 6.85 -13.68
CA LYS A 155 19.04 6.26 -14.26
C LYS A 155 18.86 4.85 -14.84
N GLY A 156 17.69 4.23 -14.64
CA GLY A 156 17.42 2.85 -15.08
C GLY A 156 18.04 1.76 -14.19
N GLU A 157 18.45 2.08 -12.97
CA GLU A 157 19.00 1.13 -12.00
C GLU A 157 17.90 0.36 -11.23
N ILE A 158 16.69 0.94 -11.15
CA ILE A 158 15.48 0.33 -10.62
C ILE A 158 14.50 0.25 -11.79
N ILE A 159 14.05 -0.97 -12.13
CA ILE A 159 13.40 -1.25 -13.42
C ILE A 159 11.94 -1.69 -13.29
N GLY A 160 11.56 -2.22 -12.14
CA GLY A 160 10.23 -2.68 -11.82
C GLY A 160 9.35 -1.59 -11.23
N LEU A 161 9.87 -0.73 -10.37
CA LEU A 161 9.09 0.35 -9.77
C LEU A 161 8.85 1.49 -10.78
N ASP A 162 7.61 1.98 -10.85
CA ASP A 162 7.26 3.18 -11.62
C ASP A 162 7.62 4.46 -10.86
N SER A 163 7.51 4.46 -9.52
CA SER A 163 7.98 5.56 -8.68
C SER A 163 8.13 5.14 -7.21
N VAL A 164 8.88 5.94 -6.46
CA VAL A 164 8.89 5.90 -5.00
C VAL A 164 8.22 7.15 -4.47
N ILE A 165 7.17 7.00 -3.66
CA ILE A 165 6.34 8.10 -3.19
C ILE A 165 6.72 8.43 -1.75
N ASP A 166 7.17 9.65 -1.54
CA ASP A 166 7.30 10.23 -0.21
C ASP A 166 5.91 10.65 0.33
N CYS A 167 5.47 9.97 1.38
CA CYS A 167 4.18 10.16 2.02
C CYS A 167 4.14 11.33 2.99
N THR A 168 5.27 12.04 3.18
CA THR A 168 5.36 13.25 4.01
C THR A 168 5.23 14.55 3.20
N THR A 169 5.13 14.44 1.87
CA THR A 169 4.99 15.57 0.94
C THR A 169 3.77 15.40 0.05
N SER A 170 3.50 16.36 -0.84
CA SER A 170 2.34 16.35 -1.75
C SER A 170 2.38 15.24 -2.81
N GLN A 171 3.44 14.43 -2.86
CA GLN A 171 3.52 13.29 -3.78
C GLN A 171 2.40 12.28 -3.50
N ILE A 172 2.05 12.04 -2.24
CA ILE A 172 0.94 11.15 -1.90
C ILE A 172 -0.41 11.74 -2.30
N ASP A 173 -0.61 13.05 -2.16
CA ASP A 173 -1.85 13.71 -2.57
C ASP A 173 -2.08 13.49 -4.08
N LYS A 174 -1.02 13.63 -4.88
CA LYS A 174 -1.06 13.35 -6.31
C LYS A 174 -1.36 11.88 -6.61
N LEU A 175 -0.70 10.94 -5.94
CA LEU A 175 -0.96 9.52 -6.12
C LEU A 175 -2.44 9.19 -5.83
N ILE A 176 -2.98 9.68 -4.71
CA ILE A 176 -4.38 9.44 -4.35
C ILE A 176 -5.34 10.05 -5.39
N ALA A 177 -5.05 11.25 -5.88
CA ALA A 177 -5.84 11.86 -6.96
C ALA A 177 -5.79 11.01 -8.25
N ASP A 178 -4.62 10.48 -8.62
CA ASP A 178 -4.46 9.60 -9.77
C ASP A 178 -5.24 8.28 -9.58
N LEU A 179 -5.17 7.67 -8.39
CA LEU A 179 -5.90 6.44 -8.07
C LEU A 179 -7.41 6.64 -8.09
N LYS A 180 -7.91 7.82 -7.67
CA LYS A 180 -9.34 8.17 -7.73
C LYS A 180 -9.89 8.25 -9.16
N ASN A 181 -9.03 8.47 -10.15
CA ASN A 181 -9.41 8.50 -11.56
C ASN A 181 -9.50 7.08 -12.19
N LEU A 182 -9.12 6.04 -11.44
CA LEU A 182 -9.18 4.65 -11.87
C LEU A 182 -10.40 3.95 -11.29
N THR A 183 -10.98 3.05 -12.07
CA THR A 183 -12.02 2.12 -11.58
C THR A 183 -11.37 0.80 -11.24
N PHE A 184 -11.52 0.37 -9.99
CA PHE A 184 -11.04 -0.93 -9.51
C PHE A 184 -12.20 -1.91 -9.40
N GLU A 185 -11.89 -3.19 -9.58
CA GLU A 185 -12.89 -4.27 -9.60
C GLU A 185 -12.36 -5.49 -8.84
N GLU A 186 -13.28 -6.38 -8.46
CA GLU A 186 -12.89 -7.65 -7.86
C GLU A 186 -12.24 -8.55 -8.92
N ALA A 187 -11.08 -9.12 -8.60
CA ALA A 187 -10.39 -10.05 -9.47
C ALA A 187 -11.22 -11.33 -9.68
N GLU A 188 -11.54 -11.62 -10.94
CA GLU A 188 -12.23 -12.86 -11.32
C GLU A 188 -11.35 -14.09 -11.08
N SER A 189 -11.96 -15.18 -10.61
CA SER A 189 -11.32 -16.50 -10.59
C SER A 189 -11.39 -17.10 -11.99
N LYS A 190 -10.29 -17.03 -12.76
CA LYS A 190 -10.21 -17.69 -14.08
C LYS A 190 -9.48 -19.04 -14.00
N PRO A 191 -9.99 -20.10 -14.64
CA PRO A 191 -9.24 -21.35 -14.79
C PRO A 191 -7.98 -21.10 -15.64
N ALA A 192 -6.88 -21.78 -15.31
CA ALA A 192 -5.60 -21.61 -16.00
C ALA A 192 -5.62 -22.06 -17.48
N VAL A 193 -6.54 -22.96 -17.83
CA VAL A 193 -6.75 -23.43 -19.20
C VAL A 193 -8.25 -23.63 -19.42
N THR A 194 -8.79 -23.09 -20.49
CA THR A 194 -10.17 -23.36 -20.93
C THR A 194 -10.13 -23.79 -22.40
N GLY A 195 -10.81 -24.89 -22.73
CA GLY A 195 -10.80 -25.48 -24.06
C GLY A 195 -11.37 -26.89 -24.07
N ASN A 196 -11.57 -27.43 -25.28
CA ASN A 196 -11.95 -28.82 -25.46
C ASN A 196 -10.71 -29.69 -25.24
N ILE A 197 -10.74 -30.57 -24.23
CA ILE A 197 -9.65 -31.53 -23.98
C ILE A 197 -9.82 -32.69 -24.97
N VAL A 198 -8.86 -32.81 -25.88
CA VAL A 198 -8.71 -34.04 -26.67
C VAL A 198 -7.98 -35.06 -25.78
N LYS A 199 -8.57 -36.23 -25.56
CA LYS A 199 -7.95 -37.37 -24.89
C LYS A 199 -7.31 -38.30 -25.90
#